data_AF-A0A1G7Q0E0-F1
#
_entry.id   AF-A0A1G7Q0E0-F1
#
_cell.length_a   1.000
_cell.length_b   1.000
_cell.length_c   1.000
_cell.angle_alpha   90.00
_cell.angle_beta   90.00
_cell.angle_gamma   90.00
#
_symmetry.space_group_name_H-M   'P 1'
#
loop_
_entity.id
_entity.type
_entity.pdbx_description
1 polymer ?
#
loop_
_entity_poly.entity_id
_entity_poly.type
_entity_poly.pdbx_seq_one_letter_code
_entity_poly.pdbx_strand_id
1 'polypeptide(L)'
;MPCRVRRAVLMTALGLSCVVPAVQSAHAALGGSPMTPPAGASVITQTVSSAAVMHAASGAASAASAPSSYTVRETTLGNGTVVREYLAADGTVFGLAWRGPQMPNLNDLLGTYFPQYLAGVEAVRAARGGHGPVAVEQGSLVVHSGGHMGAFAGQAWLPQALPAGVSGTDIQ
;
A
#
# COMPACT_ATOMS: atom_id res chain seq x y z
N MET A 1 -47.15 49.63 -38.86
CA MET A 1 -47.02 48.17 -39.05
C MET A 1 -45.52 47.84 -39.16
N PRO A 2 -44.95 47.02 -38.26
CA PRO A 2 -43.50 46.92 -38.09
C PRO A 2 -42.87 45.71 -38.82
N CYS A 3 -41.54 45.59 -38.69
CA CYS A 3 -40.69 44.38 -38.81
C CYS A 3 -40.04 44.14 -40.20
N ARG A 4 -38.73 43.83 -40.33
CA ARG A 4 -37.84 43.03 -39.46
C ARG A 4 -36.37 43.46 -39.58
N VAL A 5 -35.69 43.61 -38.44
CA VAL A 5 -34.22 43.64 -38.31
C VAL A 5 -33.73 42.20 -38.17
N ARG A 6 -32.75 41.77 -38.99
CA ARG A 6 -32.06 40.48 -38.83
C ARG A 6 -30.83 40.69 -37.93
N ARG A 7 -30.90 40.22 -36.68
CA ARG A 7 -29.74 40.14 -35.78
C ARG A 7 -29.02 38.82 -36.03
N ALA A 8 -27.74 38.91 -36.37
CA ALA A 8 -26.80 37.79 -36.35
C ALA A 8 -26.55 37.40 -34.89
N VAL A 9 -26.74 36.12 -34.56
CA VAL A 9 -26.39 35.56 -33.26
C VAL A 9 -25.04 34.87 -33.41
N LEU A 10 -23.99 35.48 -32.85
CA LEU A 10 -22.71 34.82 -32.63
C LEU A 10 -22.90 33.76 -31.54
N MET A 11 -22.73 32.48 -31.88
CA MET A 11 -22.64 31.42 -30.88
C MET A 11 -21.24 31.42 -30.26
N THR A 12 -21.12 31.93 -29.05
CA THR A 12 -19.94 31.70 -28.20
C THR A 12 -20.10 30.37 -27.48
N ALA A 13 -19.32 29.37 -27.89
CA ALA A 13 -19.23 28.08 -27.23
C ALA A 13 -18.51 28.22 -25.88
N LEU A 14 -19.22 28.00 -24.78
CA LEU A 14 -18.63 27.91 -23.45
C LEU A 14 -18.08 26.49 -23.28
N GLY A 15 -16.76 26.35 -23.35
CA GLY A 15 -16.06 25.09 -23.10
C GLY A 15 -16.26 24.66 -21.64
N LEU A 16 -17.12 23.67 -21.43
CA LEU A 16 -17.30 23.02 -20.15
C LEU A 16 -16.06 22.14 -19.90
N SER A 17 -15.03 22.72 -19.26
CA SER A 17 -13.89 21.96 -18.75
C SER A 17 -14.39 21.06 -17.62
N CYS A 18 -14.83 19.86 -17.97
CA CYS A 18 -15.09 18.78 -17.04
C CYS A 18 -13.75 18.39 -16.41
N VAL A 19 -13.40 19.04 -15.30
CA VAL A 19 -12.37 18.54 -14.40
C VAL A 19 -12.91 17.22 -13.88
N VAL A 20 -12.49 16.11 -14.49
CA VAL A 20 -12.77 14.79 -13.98
C VAL A 20 -12.07 14.72 -12.63
N PRO A 21 -12.79 14.68 -11.49
CA PRO A 21 -12.12 14.35 -10.24
C PRO A 21 -11.59 12.94 -10.44
N ALA A 22 -10.26 12.78 -10.42
CA ALA A 22 -9.65 11.48 -10.28
C ALA A 22 -10.31 10.87 -9.04
N VAL A 23 -11.11 9.83 -9.25
CA VAL A 23 -11.71 9.06 -8.17
C VAL A 23 -10.52 8.55 -7.38
N GLN A 24 -10.19 9.21 -6.27
CA GLN A 24 -9.11 8.80 -5.40
C GLN A 24 -9.56 7.48 -4.80
N SER A 25 -9.10 6.39 -5.42
CA SER A 25 -9.31 5.03 -4.96
C SER A 25 -9.01 5.00 -3.47
N ALA A 26 -9.96 4.49 -2.67
CA ALA A 26 -9.85 4.42 -1.22
C ALA A 26 -8.89 3.31 -0.75
N HIS A 27 -7.83 3.10 -1.52
CA HIS A 27 -7.04 1.88 -1.53
C HIS A 27 -5.56 2.27 -1.45
N ALA A 28 -4.88 1.78 -0.41
CA ALA A 28 -3.45 1.95 -0.22
C ALA A 28 -2.76 1.07 -1.25
N ALA A 29 -2.10 1.65 -2.25
CA ALA A 29 -1.27 0.84 -3.10
C ALA A 29 0.11 0.74 -2.46
N LEU A 30 0.58 -0.48 -2.15
CA LEU A 30 2.00 -0.72 -1.91
C LEU A 30 2.81 -0.05 -3.03
N GLY A 31 3.80 0.78 -2.67
CA GLY A 31 4.57 1.61 -3.59
C GLY A 31 3.91 2.93 -4.01
N GLY A 32 2.77 3.30 -3.42
CA GLY A 32 2.03 4.53 -3.71
C GLY A 32 1.61 5.29 -2.45
N SER A 33 0.55 6.10 -2.58
CA SER A 33 0.00 6.89 -1.47
C SER A 33 -0.76 6.02 -0.45
N PRO A 34 -0.86 6.46 0.82
CA PRO A 34 -1.62 5.77 1.84
C PRO A 34 -3.11 5.66 1.52
N MET A 35 -3.80 4.66 2.06
CA MET A 35 -5.24 4.49 1.86
C MET A 35 -6.03 5.67 2.42
N THR A 36 -7.11 5.98 1.71
CA THR A 36 -8.22 6.71 2.30
C THR A 36 -8.99 5.77 3.22
N PRO A 37 -9.13 6.07 4.53
CA PRO A 37 -9.86 5.21 5.45
C PRO A 37 -11.34 5.15 5.03
N PRO A 38 -11.97 3.97 5.04
CA PRO A 38 -13.39 3.87 4.76
C PRO A 38 -14.21 4.52 5.89
N ALA A 39 -15.46 4.84 5.60
CA ALA A 39 -16.37 5.41 6.59
C ALA A 39 -16.49 4.50 7.83
N GLY A 40 -16.38 5.10 9.01
CA GLY A 40 -16.44 4.38 10.29
C GLY A 40 -15.13 3.68 10.69
N ALA A 41 -14.05 3.79 9.91
CA ALA A 41 -12.73 3.35 10.34
C ALA A 41 -12.09 4.34 11.32
N SER A 42 -11.25 3.81 12.22
CA SER A 42 -10.40 4.63 13.10
C SER A 42 -8.96 4.58 12.62
N VAL A 43 -8.25 5.70 12.70
CA VAL A 43 -6.85 5.82 12.26
C VAL A 43 -5.97 6.32 13.39
N ILE A 44 -4.85 5.63 13.61
CA ILE A 44 -3.77 6.03 14.52
C ILE A 44 -2.50 6.19 13.68
N THR A 45 -1.73 7.25 13.91
CA THR A 45 -0.47 7.49 13.20
C THR A 45 0.66 7.68 14.20
N GLN A 46 1.79 7.02 13.96
CA GLN A 46 2.96 7.04 14.82
C GLN A 46 4.22 7.14 13.98
N THR A 47 5.17 7.99 14.36
CA THR A 47 6.48 8.05 13.73
C THR A 47 7.44 7.16 14.50
N VAL A 48 8.10 6.25 13.80
CA VAL A 48 9.09 5.31 14.33
C VAL A 48 10.46 5.76 13.86
N SER A 49 11.43 5.80 14.77
CA SER A 49 12.84 6.07 14.44
C SER A 49 13.62 4.77 14.57
N SER A 50 14.18 4.29 13.47
CA SER A 50 15.07 3.14 13.46
C SER A 50 16.41 3.56 14.04
N ALA A 51 16.87 2.89 15.09
CA ALA A 51 18.21 3.12 15.61
C ALA A 51 19.26 2.75 14.56
N ALA A 52 20.39 3.46 14.54
CA ALA A 52 21.51 3.12 13.68
C ALA A 52 22.02 1.71 14.04
N VAL A 53 21.92 0.76 13.09
CA VAL A 53 22.45 -0.60 13.28
C VAL A 53 23.86 -0.66 12.69
N MET A 54 24.86 -0.87 13.54
CA MET A 54 26.23 -1.16 13.10
C MET A 54 26.33 -2.64 12.73
N HIS A 55 26.40 -2.95 11.43
CA HIS A 55 26.78 -4.29 10.99
C HIS A 55 28.30 -4.45 11.12
N ALA A 56 28.74 -5.25 12.09
CA ALA A 56 30.13 -5.65 12.25
C ALA A 56 30.49 -6.70 11.18
N ALA A 57 30.92 -6.26 10.00
CA ALA A 57 31.58 -7.13 9.05
C ALA A 57 33.05 -7.29 9.46
N SER A 58 33.46 -8.51 9.80
CA SER A 58 34.87 -8.83 10.08
C SER A 58 35.71 -8.63 8.80
N GLY A 59 36.27 -7.44 8.61
CA GLY A 59 37.38 -7.21 7.68
C GLY A 59 37.20 -6.16 6.56
N ALA A 60 36.03 -5.55 6.38
CA ALA A 60 35.85 -4.45 5.42
C ALA A 60 34.98 -3.35 6.04
N ALA A 61 35.41 -2.09 5.90
CA ALA A 61 34.86 -0.90 6.56
C ALA A 61 33.35 -0.96 6.82
N SER A 62 32.97 -1.02 8.11
CA SER A 62 31.57 -0.94 8.55
C SER A 62 30.96 0.40 8.13
N ALA A 63 30.08 0.39 7.14
CA ALA A 63 29.19 1.51 6.89
C ALA A 63 28.09 1.49 7.97
N ALA A 64 28.11 2.46 8.87
CA ALA A 64 26.97 2.68 9.76
C ALA A 64 25.79 3.15 8.91
N SER A 65 24.70 2.38 8.88
CA SER A 65 23.44 2.84 8.29
C SER A 65 22.92 3.98 9.14
N ALA A 66 22.75 5.16 8.54
CA ALA A 66 22.17 6.31 9.22
C ALA A 66 20.77 5.95 9.76
N PRO A 67 20.39 6.44 10.95
CA PRO A 67 19.04 6.22 11.48
C PRO A 67 18.03 6.79 10.49
N SER A 68 17.09 5.96 10.05
CA SER A 68 15.94 6.40 9.24
C SER A 68 14.69 6.43 10.10
N SER A 69 13.83 7.40 9.86
CA SER A 69 12.49 7.43 10.44
C SER A 69 11.46 7.10 9.38
N TYR A 70 10.40 6.42 9.81
CA TYR A 70 9.24 6.11 8.99
C TYR A 70 7.96 6.32 9.78
N THR A 71 6.84 6.42 9.09
CA THR A 71 5.54 6.59 9.73
C THR A 71 4.73 5.31 9.62
N VAL A 72 4.16 4.84 10.73
CA VAL A 72 3.18 3.76 10.75
C VAL A 72 1.80 4.37 10.88
N ARG A 73 0.95 4.11 9.90
CA ARG A 73 -0.47 4.46 9.92
C ARG A 73 -1.29 3.21 10.10
N GLU A 74 -1.97 3.09 11.23
CA GLU A 74 -2.83 1.97 11.56
C GLU A 74 -4.30 2.37 11.34
N THR A 75 -4.99 1.63 10.49
CA THR A 75 -6.42 1.81 10.18
C THR A 75 -7.19 0.59 10.65
N THR A 76 -8.09 0.77 11.62
CA THR A 76 -9.05 -0.27 12.03
C THR A 76 -10.32 -0.14 11.22
N LEU A 77 -10.61 -1.14 10.38
CA LEU A 77 -11.79 -1.21 9.54
C LEU A 77 -13.04 -1.55 10.35
N GLY A 78 -14.23 -1.23 9.83
CA GLY A 78 -15.51 -1.51 10.50
C GLY A 78 -15.79 -2.99 10.79
N ASN A 79 -15.07 -3.91 10.13
CA ASN A 79 -15.15 -5.34 10.40
C ASN A 79 -14.12 -5.84 11.44
N GLY A 80 -13.38 -4.93 12.09
CA GLY A 80 -12.34 -5.26 13.08
C GLY A 80 -11.00 -5.68 12.49
N THR A 81 -10.84 -5.65 11.17
CA THR A 81 -9.52 -5.86 10.54
C THR A 81 -8.67 -4.62 10.72
N VAL A 82 -7.47 -4.81 11.23
CA VAL A 82 -6.46 -3.75 11.38
C VAL A 82 -5.50 -3.84 10.21
N VAL A 83 -5.30 -2.73 9.51
CA VAL A 83 -4.31 -2.58 8.44
C VAL A 83 -3.27 -1.55 8.90
N ARG A 84 -2.00 -1.93 8.88
CA ARG A 84 -0.85 -1.04 9.14
C ARG A 84 -0.14 -0.74 7.84
N GLU A 85 0.06 0.54 7.58
CA GLU A 85 0.81 1.06 6.43
C GLU A 85 2.10 1.68 6.95
N TYR A 86 3.21 1.31 6.31
CA TYR A 86 4.56 1.77 6.64
C TYR A 86 5.01 2.73 5.55
N LEU A 87 5.09 4.02 5.89
CA LEU A 87 5.36 5.11 4.98
C LEU A 87 6.78 5.60 5.13
N ALA A 88 7.49 5.73 4.00
CA ALA A 88 8.78 6.37 3.94
C ALA A 88 8.63 7.89 4.15
N ALA A 89 9.76 8.60 4.28
CA ALA A 89 9.76 10.05 4.54
C ALA A 89 9.11 10.87 3.41
N ASP A 90 9.02 10.32 2.20
CA ASP A 90 8.34 10.90 1.04
C ASP A 90 6.82 10.63 1.03
N GLY A 91 6.30 9.88 2.00
CA GLY A 91 4.90 9.49 2.11
C GLY A 91 4.53 8.22 1.35
N THR A 92 5.49 7.57 0.67
CA THR A 92 5.25 6.34 -0.10
C THR A 92 5.12 5.15 0.85
N VAL A 93 4.09 4.32 0.65
CA VAL A 93 3.90 3.07 1.40
C VAL A 93 4.90 2.03 0.91
N PHE A 94 5.91 1.69 1.72
CA PHE A 94 6.91 0.66 1.39
C PHE A 94 6.58 -0.71 2.00
N GLY A 95 5.68 -0.74 2.98
CA GLY A 95 5.27 -1.94 3.68
C GLY A 95 3.83 -1.87 4.17
N LEU A 96 3.20 -3.04 4.26
CA LEU A 96 1.83 -3.25 4.70
C LEU A 96 1.80 -4.44 5.66
N ALA A 97 0.93 -4.38 6.64
CA ALA A 97 0.57 -5.53 7.45
C ALA A 97 -0.90 -5.50 7.82
N TRP A 98 -1.48 -6.66 8.05
CA TRP A 98 -2.87 -6.78 8.43
C TRP A 98 -3.10 -7.91 9.41
N ARG A 99 -4.09 -7.72 10.28
CA ARG A 99 -4.62 -8.77 11.16
C ARG A 99 -6.10 -8.56 11.40
N GLY A 100 -6.88 -9.63 11.45
CA GLY A 100 -8.30 -9.50 11.77
C GLY A 100 -9.14 -10.72 11.45
N PRO A 101 -10.46 -10.62 11.68
CA PRO A 101 -11.39 -11.71 11.44
C PRO A 101 -11.64 -11.97 9.95
N GLN A 102 -11.34 -11.00 9.10
CA GLN A 102 -11.51 -11.10 7.65
C GLN A 102 -10.22 -10.66 6.93
N MET A 103 -9.97 -11.27 5.77
CA MET A 103 -8.88 -10.84 4.90
C MET A 103 -9.24 -9.48 4.28
N PRO A 104 -8.34 -8.47 4.32
CA PRO A 104 -8.55 -7.24 3.56
C PRO A 104 -8.52 -7.54 2.05
N ASN A 105 -9.05 -6.62 1.24
CA ASN A 105 -8.94 -6.75 -0.21
C ASN A 105 -7.48 -6.58 -0.64
N LEU A 106 -6.80 -7.68 -0.97
CA LEU A 106 -5.38 -7.66 -1.34
C LEU A 106 -5.13 -7.01 -2.71
N ASN A 107 -6.13 -6.94 -3.59
CA ASN A 107 -6.01 -6.19 -4.84
C ASN A 107 -5.83 -4.70 -4.54
N ASP A 108 -6.63 -4.19 -3.61
CA ASP A 108 -6.59 -2.79 -3.19
C ASP A 108 -5.27 -2.47 -2.48
N LEU A 109 -4.83 -3.36 -1.58
CA LEU A 109 -3.60 -3.18 -0.79
C LEU A 109 -2.31 -3.32 -1.61
N LEU A 110 -2.26 -4.29 -2.52
CA LEU A 110 -1.04 -4.54 -3.30
C LEU A 110 -1.01 -3.73 -4.61
N GLY A 111 -2.16 -3.25 -5.09
CA GLY A 111 -2.27 -2.45 -6.30
C GLY A 111 -1.60 -3.14 -7.49
N THR A 112 -0.61 -2.45 -8.09
CA THR A 112 0.14 -2.94 -9.26
C THR A 112 0.92 -4.23 -8.99
N TYR A 113 1.19 -4.56 -7.72
CA TYR A 113 1.89 -5.79 -7.32
C TYR A 113 0.94 -6.99 -7.15
N PHE A 114 -0.38 -6.78 -7.22
CA PHE A 114 -1.37 -7.86 -7.05
C PHE A 114 -1.23 -9.00 -8.09
N PRO A 115 -0.99 -8.74 -9.39
CA PRO A 115 -0.78 -9.82 -10.36
C PRO A 115 0.43 -10.70 -10.03
N GLN A 116 1.51 -10.09 -9.53
CA GLN A 116 2.71 -10.80 -9.10
C GLN A 116 2.44 -11.68 -7.86
N TYR A 117 1.64 -11.18 -6.92
CA TYR A 117 1.16 -11.98 -5.80
C TYR A 117 0.37 -13.21 -6.27
N LEU A 118 -0.57 -13.06 -7.21
CA LEU A 118 -1.35 -14.18 -7.74
C LEU A 118 -0.47 -15.25 -8.40
N ALA A 119 0.50 -14.82 -9.22
CA ALA A 119 1.47 -15.73 -9.84
C ALA A 119 2.28 -16.51 -8.80
N GLY A 120 2.72 -15.82 -7.73
CA GLY A 120 3.41 -16.46 -6.60
C GLY A 120 2.54 -17.46 -5.85
N VAL A 121 1.27 -17.12 -5.59
CA VAL A 121 0.30 -18.04 -4.95
C VAL A 121 0.11 -19.30 -5.81
N GLU A 122 -0.05 -19.15 -7.12
CA GLU A 122 -0.22 -20.27 -8.05
C GLU A 122 1.01 -21.17 -8.06
N ALA A 123 2.22 -20.60 -8.11
CA ALA A 123 3.47 -21.34 -8.04
C ALA A 123 3.61 -22.13 -6.72
N VAL A 124 3.29 -21.50 -5.58
CA VAL A 124 3.29 -22.17 -4.26
C VAL A 124 2.30 -23.33 -4.23
N ARG A 125 1.10 -23.15 -4.79
CA ARG A 125 0.07 -24.20 -4.88
C ARG A 125 0.51 -25.35 -5.77
N ALA A 126 1.10 -25.06 -6.93
CA ALA A 126 1.62 -26.09 -7.83
C ALA A 126 2.75 -26.91 -7.19
N ALA A 127 3.60 -26.28 -6.38
CA ALA A 127 4.71 -26.94 -5.70
C ALA A 127 4.29 -27.76 -4.47
N ARG A 128 3.34 -27.27 -3.66
CA ARG A 128 3.00 -27.86 -2.36
C ARG A 128 1.69 -28.64 -2.30
N GLY A 129 0.78 -28.44 -3.27
CA GLY A 129 -0.52 -29.09 -3.31
C GLY A 129 -1.41 -28.74 -2.10
N GLY A 130 -2.13 -27.61 -2.15
CA GLY A 130 -3.14 -27.28 -1.14
C GLY A 130 -3.33 -25.79 -0.87
N HIS A 131 -4.25 -25.48 0.05
CA HIS A 131 -4.48 -24.14 0.59
C HIS A 131 -3.71 -24.01 1.91
N GLY A 132 -2.66 -23.21 1.93
CA GLY A 132 -1.85 -22.96 3.13
C GLY A 132 -1.28 -21.54 3.13
N PRO A 133 -0.50 -21.17 4.17
CA PRO A 133 0.17 -19.88 4.23
C PRO A 133 0.99 -19.65 2.96
N VAL A 134 0.81 -18.48 2.37
CA VAL A 134 1.50 -18.08 1.14
C VAL A 134 2.67 -17.18 1.54
N ALA A 135 3.88 -17.63 1.21
CA ALA A 135 5.06 -16.78 1.15
C ALA A 135 5.42 -16.58 -0.32
N VAL A 136 5.19 -15.39 -0.86
CA VAL A 136 5.65 -14.99 -2.18
C VAL A 136 6.88 -14.14 -1.99
N GLU A 137 8.03 -14.65 -2.41
CA GLU A 137 9.26 -13.86 -2.57
C GLU A 137 9.58 -13.85 -4.06
N GLN A 138 9.20 -12.78 -4.74
CA GLN A 138 9.45 -12.66 -6.16
C GLN A 138 9.99 -11.26 -6.43
N GLY A 139 11.22 -11.16 -6.93
CA GLY A 139 11.83 -9.89 -7.34
C GLY A 139 11.67 -8.76 -6.31
N SER A 140 10.83 -7.78 -6.64
CA SER A 140 10.57 -6.55 -5.87
C SER A 140 9.48 -6.66 -4.81
N LEU A 141 8.84 -7.81 -4.62
CA LEU A 141 7.72 -7.99 -3.70
C LEU A 141 7.95 -9.19 -2.78
N VAL A 142 7.79 -8.97 -1.49
CA VAL A 142 7.62 -10.04 -0.51
C VAL A 142 6.24 -9.96 0.09
N VAL A 143 5.51 -11.08 0.15
CA VAL A 143 4.20 -11.20 0.79
C VAL A 143 4.15 -12.46 1.63
N HIS A 144 3.89 -12.32 2.92
CA HIS A 144 3.54 -13.42 3.80
C HIS A 144 2.07 -13.28 4.21
N SER A 145 1.24 -14.27 3.92
CA SER A 145 -0.18 -14.23 4.27
C SER A 145 -0.66 -15.60 4.72
N GLY A 146 -1.49 -15.64 5.77
CA GLY A 146 -2.05 -16.87 6.27
C GLY A 146 -3.07 -16.63 7.38
N GLY A 147 -3.22 -17.63 8.23
CA GLY A 147 -4.19 -17.66 9.31
C GLY A 147 -5.23 -18.77 9.13
N HIS A 148 -6.22 -18.77 10.00
CA HIS A 148 -7.37 -19.68 9.92
C HIS A 148 -8.66 -18.86 9.79
N MET A 149 -9.77 -19.56 9.54
CA MET A 149 -11.09 -18.91 9.48
C MET A 149 -11.33 -18.08 10.74
N GLY A 150 -11.54 -16.77 10.58
CA GLY A 150 -11.76 -15.82 11.67
C GLY A 150 -10.50 -15.23 12.33
N ALA A 151 -9.29 -15.59 11.86
CA ALA A 151 -8.03 -15.00 12.33
C ALA A 151 -7.00 -14.99 11.20
N PHE A 152 -7.13 -14.02 10.30
CA PHE A 152 -6.19 -13.79 9.21
C PHE A 152 -5.10 -12.83 9.64
N ALA A 153 -3.89 -13.08 9.14
CA ALA A 153 -2.77 -12.17 9.31
C ALA A 153 -1.86 -12.21 8.08
N GLY A 154 -1.15 -11.12 7.84
CA GLY A 154 -0.15 -11.07 6.80
C GLY A 154 0.58 -9.75 6.75
N GLN A 155 1.59 -9.72 5.90
CA GLN A 155 2.48 -8.61 5.68
C GLN A 155 2.99 -8.64 4.25
N ALA A 156 3.25 -7.47 3.69
CA ALA A 156 3.84 -7.31 2.38
C ALA A 156 4.81 -6.12 2.39
N TRP A 157 5.92 -6.22 1.68
CA TRP A 157 6.84 -5.09 1.54
C TRP A 157 7.63 -5.16 0.23
N LEU A 158 8.21 -4.02 -0.13
CA LEU A 158 9.11 -3.89 -1.27
C LEU A 158 10.55 -3.87 -0.77
N PRO A 159 11.37 -4.93 -0.97
CA PRO A 159 12.73 -4.99 -0.44
C PRO A 159 13.61 -3.81 -0.85
N GLN A 160 13.37 -3.26 -2.05
CA GLN A 160 14.14 -2.14 -2.60
C GLN A 160 13.68 -0.77 -2.10
N ALA A 161 12.51 -0.69 -1.45
CA ALA A 161 11.95 0.55 -0.91
C ALA A 161 12.06 0.65 0.62
N LEU A 162 12.69 -0.34 1.27
CA LEU A 162 12.94 -0.31 2.71
C LEU A 162 13.89 0.86 3.05
N PRO A 163 13.54 1.73 4.00
CA PRO A 163 14.45 2.76 4.49
C PRO A 163 15.74 2.17 5.09
N ALA A 164 16.81 2.97 5.14
CA ALA A 164 18.09 2.52 5.67
C ALA A 164 17.96 2.01 7.12
N GLY A 165 18.40 0.77 7.38
CA GLY A 165 18.29 0.15 8.70
C GLY A 165 16.91 -0.41 9.04
N VAL A 166 15.94 -0.36 8.12
CA VAL A 166 14.65 -1.06 8.23
C VAL A 166 14.74 -2.37 7.45
N SER A 167 14.15 -3.42 7.99
CA SER A 167 14.12 -4.77 7.46
C SER A 167 12.68 -5.28 7.34
N GLY A 168 12.47 -6.36 6.59
CA GLY A 168 11.14 -6.98 6.47
C GLY A 168 10.55 -7.46 7.82
N THR A 169 11.38 -7.72 8.83
CA THR A 169 10.92 -8.13 10.16
C THR A 169 10.28 -7.00 10.96
N ASP A 170 10.50 -5.74 10.55
CA ASP A 170 9.89 -4.56 11.17
C ASP A 170 8.44 -4.33 10.71
N ILE A 171 7.99 -5.08 9.68
CA ILE A 171 6.65 -5.02 9.09
C ILE A 171 5.77 -6.11 9.72
N GLN A 172 4.79 -5.75 10.54
CA GLN A 172 3.99 -6.69 11.36
C GLN A 172 2.57 -6.22 11.58
#